data_AF-A0A6J5H0C3-F1
#
_entry.id   AF-A0A6J5H0C3-F1
#
_cell.length_a   1.000
_cell.length_b   1.000
_cell.length_c   1.000
_cell.angle_alpha   90.00
_cell.angle_beta   90.00
_cell.angle_gamma   90.00
#
_symmetry.space_group_name_H-M   'P 1'
#
loop_
_entity.id
_entity.type
_entity.pdbx_description
1 polymer ?
#
loop_
_entity_poly.entity_id
_entity_poly.type
_entity_poly.pdbx_seq_one_letter_code
_entity_poly.pdbx_strand_id
1 'polypeptide(L)' 'MKSHIGVDADSGPVHTVIGTAAKVHDITVVPALLHGEETHVYADVRY' A
#
# COMPACT_ATOMS: atom_id res chain seq x y z
N MET A 1 -9.95 -11.35 5.84
CA MET A 1 -8.55 -10.95 5.54
C MET A 1 -8.57 -9.94 4.42
N LYS A 2 -7.55 -9.10 4.30
CA LYS A 2 -7.34 -8.22 3.14
C LYS A 2 -5.86 -8.05 2.84
N SER A 3 -5.54 -7.69 1.60
CA SER A 3 -4.18 -7.47 1.14
C SER A 3 -4.00 -6.01 0.73
N HIS A 4 -2.89 -5.43 1.15
CA HIS A 4 -2.43 -4.09 0.77
C HIS A 4 -1.26 -4.26 -0.19
N ILE A 5 -1.30 -3.60 -1.34
CA ILE A 5 -0.34 -3.81 -2.43
C ILE A 5 0.31 -2.47 -2.76
N GLY A 6 1.63 -2.39 -2.62
CA GLY A 6 2.47 -1.28 -3.09
C GLY A 6 2.93 -1.56 -4.51
N VAL A 7 2.68 -0.61 -5.40
CA VAL A 7 3.03 -0.66 -6.82
C VAL A 7 3.85 0.57 -7.13
N ASP A 8 4.96 0.37 -7.84
CA ASP A 8 5.83 1.46 -8.26
C ASP A 8 5.06 2.36 -9.23
N ALA A 9 4.98 3.64 -8.88
CA ALA A 9 4.12 4.57 -9.59
C ALA A 9 4.59 4.88 -11.02
N ASP A 10 5.88 4.75 -11.30
CA ASP A 10 6.50 5.14 -12.57
C ASP A 10 6.54 3.98 -13.58
N SER A 11 6.84 2.78 -13.11
CA SER A 11 7.09 1.59 -13.93
C SER A 11 6.01 0.53 -13.80
N GLY A 12 5.25 0.50 -12.70
CA GLY A 12 4.12 -0.42 -12.50
C GLY A 12 4.38 -1.82 -11.92
N PRO A 13 5.60 -2.30 -11.58
CA PRO A 13 5.78 -3.52 -10.82
C PRO A 13 5.26 -3.41 -9.38
N VAL A 14 4.71 -4.53 -8.89
CA VAL A 14 4.45 -4.71 -7.46
C VAL A 14 5.79 -4.92 -6.75
N HIS A 15 6.05 -4.12 -5.72
CA HIS A 15 7.25 -4.27 -4.88
C HIS A 15 6.90 -4.61 -3.42
N THR A 16 5.64 -4.50 -3.01
CA THR A 16 5.24 -4.80 -1.62
C THR A 16 3.83 -5.38 -1.55
N VAL A 17 3.66 -6.42 -0.73
CA VAL A 17 2.35 -7.03 -0.44
C VAL A 17 2.25 -7.33 1.05
N ILE A 18 1.24 -6.80 1.72
CA ILE A 18 1.00 -6.99 3.16
C ILE A 18 -0.39 -7.55 3.38
N GLY A 19 -0.48 -8.74 3.98
CA GLY A 19 -1.73 -9.36 4.38
C GLY A 19 -2.10 -9.00 5.83
N THR A 20 -3.34 -8.58 6.06
CA THR A 20 -3.85 -8.27 7.41
C THR A 20 -5.23 -8.86 7.67
N ALA A 21 -5.64 -8.87 8.95
CA ALA A 21 -7.03 -9.13 9.29
C ALA A 21 -7.94 -8.03 8.71
N ALA A 22 -9.18 -8.38 8.35
CA ALA A 22 -10.08 -7.43 7.66
C ALA A 22 -10.37 -6.15 8.47
N LYS A 23 -10.27 -6.22 9.81
CA LYS A 23 -10.52 -5.10 10.73
C LYS A 23 -9.38 -4.06 10.77
N VAL A 24 -8.18 -4.40 10.31
CA VAL A 24 -7.03 -3.48 10.38
C VAL A 24 -7.33 -2.29 9.49
N HIS A 25 -7.26 -1.07 10.03
CA HIS A 25 -7.50 0.13 9.22
C HIS A 25 -6.38 0.26 8.20
N ASP A 26 -6.76 0.63 7.00
CA ASP A 26 -5.82 0.63 5.90
C ASP A 26 -4.72 1.70 6.12
N ILE A 27 -5.06 2.88 6.66
CA ILE A 27 -4.10 3.96 6.97
C ILE A 27 -2.92 3.53 7.85
N THR A 28 -3.10 2.48 8.66
CA THR A 28 -2.04 1.92 9.51
C THR A 28 -0.97 1.18 8.70
N VAL A 29 -1.30 0.75 7.47
CA VAL A 29 -0.42 -0.04 6.60
C VAL A 29 0.22 0.81 5.50
N VAL A 30 -0.36 1.98 5.16
CA VAL A 30 0.13 2.92 4.13
C VAL A 30 1.64 3.18 4.20
N PRO A 31 2.25 3.50 5.37
CA PRO A 31 3.68 3.82 5.41
C PRO A 31 4.57 2.63 5.03
N ALA A 32 4.06 1.41 5.21
CA ALA A 32 4.77 0.18 4.88
C ALA A 32 4.60 -0.23 3.41
N LEU A 33 3.79 0.51 2.63
CA LEU A 33 3.63 0.28 1.19
C LEU A 33 4.63 1.06 0.35
N LEU A 34 5.30 2.08 0.92
CA LEU A 34 6.35 2.84 0.25
C LEU A 34 7.65 2.03 0.20
N HIS A 35 8.40 2.15 -0.89
CA HIS A 35 9.67 1.48 -1.07
C HIS A 35 10.74 2.43 -1.64
N GLY A 36 11.99 2.28 -1.17
CA GLY A 36 13.09 3.14 -1.59
C GLY A 36 12.87 4.61 -1.21
N GLU A 37 12.78 5.48 -2.21
CA GLU A 37 12.61 6.93 -2.05
C GLU A 37 11.16 7.40 -2.31
N GLU A 38 10.21 6.47 -2.44
CA GLU A 38 8.81 6.81 -2.59
C GLU A 38 8.28 7.56 -1.36
N THR A 39 7.55 8.65 -1.60
CA THR A 39 6.97 9.51 -0.56
C THR A 39 5.47 9.70 -0.70
N HIS A 40 4.87 9.20 -1.79
CA HIS A 40 3.46 9.38 -2.11
C HIS A 40 2.80 8.01 -2.27
N VAL A 41 1.61 7.85 -1.68
CA VAL A 41 0.75 6.68 -1.90
C VAL A 41 -0.56 7.17 -2.49
N TYR A 42 -0.97 6.56 -3.60
CA TYR A 42 -2.27 6.80 -4.22
C TYR A 42 -3.27 5.75 -3.74
N ALA A 43 -4.23 6.17 -2.92
CA ALA A 43 -5.32 5.33 -2.44
C ALA A 43 -6.61 5.59 -3.21
N ASP A 44 -7.61 4.72 -3.05
CA ASP A 44 -8.93 4.94 -3.64
C ASP A 44 -9.66 6.11 -2.96
N VAL A 45 -10.71 6.64 -3.60
CA VAL A 45 -11.36 7.89 -3.20
C VAL A 45 -12.06 7.83 -1.83
N ARG A 46 -12.14 6.65 -1.20
CA ARG A 46 -12.81 6.44 0.11
C ARG A 46 -11.83 6.09 1.22
N TYR A 47 -10.58 6.53 1.08
CA TYR A 47 -9.48 6.27 2.00
C TYR A 47 -8.98 7.54 2.68
#